data_AF-A0A950L8K8-F1
#
_entry.id   AF-A0A950L8K8-F1
#
_cell.length_a   1.000
_cell.length_b   1.000
_cell.length_c   1.000
_cell.angle_alpha   90.00
_cell.angle_beta   90.00
_cell.angle_gamma   90.00
#
_symmetry.space_group_name_H-M   'P 1'
#
loop_
_entity.id
_entity.type
_entity.pdbx_description
1 polymer ?
#
loop_
_entity_poly.entity_id
_entity_poly.type
_entity_poly.pdbx_seq_one_letter_code
_entity_poly.pdbx_strand_id
1 'polypeptide(L)'
;PAYPFATPGVRLRALPNEQTTLLLGVFNGNPAANANFPPSDPQLRNPSGANIRFQGTFVIGEVQYALNQGEGAKGLPATFRLGAWYNSNSFTNQFFATGGETAAVPGVILLPSQFRRDWSVYAVVDQLVWRPPGAKEGDGMGVFLRAMGAPANRNQVVAFVDGGVTLKGPFGRAGDSVGLGFGWTRISGVTVAGEQALVAGGAQVPIQSAETVIELTYQAQLAPWWLLQPDFQYVFNPGGGILNPNGSGRVVGSAAVFGLRTVVTF
;
A
#
# COMPACT_ATOMS: atom_id res chain seq x y z
N PRO A 1 6.63 3.81 -10.10
CA PRO A 1 7.92 3.35 -9.52
C PRO A 1 7.82 3.42 -8.00
N ALA A 2 8.42 2.45 -7.30
CA ALA A 2 8.52 2.43 -5.86
C ALA A 2 9.94 1.96 -5.50
N TYR A 3 10.54 2.54 -4.46
CA TYR A 3 11.86 2.13 -4.00
C TYR A 3 11.87 0.60 -3.72
N PRO A 4 12.90 -0.15 -4.11
CA PRO A 4 14.18 0.31 -4.69
C PRO A 4 14.19 0.45 -6.23
N PHE A 5 13.06 0.27 -6.91
CA PHE A 5 13.00 0.25 -8.37
C PHE A 5 12.93 1.65 -8.99
N ALA A 6 13.99 2.05 -9.68
CA ALA A 6 14.03 3.24 -10.50
C ALA A 6 13.41 3.02 -11.89
N THR A 7 12.85 4.07 -12.47
CA THR A 7 12.33 4.02 -13.84
C THR A 7 12.25 5.42 -14.45
N PRO A 8 12.38 5.58 -15.78
CA PRO A 8 12.22 6.87 -16.42
C PRO A 8 10.84 7.47 -16.15
N GLY A 9 10.79 8.77 -15.95
CA GLY A 9 9.53 9.49 -15.83
C GLY A 9 9.71 10.99 -15.69
N VAL A 10 8.60 11.69 -15.80
CA VAL A 10 8.49 13.14 -15.62
C VAL A 10 7.46 13.39 -14.53
N ARG A 11 7.74 14.33 -13.64
CA ARG A 11 6.80 14.80 -12.62
C ARG A 11 6.66 16.31 -12.72
N LEU A 12 5.42 16.77 -12.71
CA LEU A 12 5.04 18.17 -12.67
C LEU A 12 4.39 18.47 -11.31
N ARG A 13 4.72 19.64 -10.76
CA ARG A 13 4.11 20.20 -9.56
C ARG A 13 3.70 21.64 -9.86
N ALA A 14 2.44 21.96 -9.60
CA ALA A 14 1.93 23.32 -9.70
C ALA A 14 1.33 23.76 -8.35
N LEU A 15 1.46 25.05 -8.05
CA LEU A 15 0.94 25.70 -6.85
C LEU A 15 0.01 26.85 -7.26
N PRO A 16 -1.26 26.57 -7.57
CA PRO A 16 -2.20 27.62 -7.98
C PRO A 16 -2.41 28.69 -6.90
N ASN A 17 -2.27 28.32 -5.62
CA ASN A 17 -2.33 29.20 -4.47
C ASN A 17 -1.59 28.55 -3.28
N GLU A 18 -1.55 29.22 -2.13
CA GLU A 18 -0.83 28.77 -0.93
C GLU A 18 -1.40 27.48 -0.30
N GLN A 19 -2.67 27.16 -0.56
CA GLN A 19 -3.35 26.01 0.05
C GLN A 19 -3.43 24.80 -0.90
N THR A 20 -3.21 25.00 -2.20
CA THR A 20 -3.48 23.98 -3.23
C THR A 20 -2.21 23.55 -3.92
N THR A 21 -1.93 22.25 -3.92
CA THR A 21 -0.87 21.65 -4.73
C THR A 21 -1.47 20.68 -5.73
N LEU A 22 -1.08 20.81 -7.00
CA LEU A 22 -1.41 19.87 -8.06
C LEU A 22 -0.15 19.08 -8.42
N LEU A 23 -0.25 17.76 -8.45
CA LEU A 23 0.82 16.85 -8.86
C LEU A 23 0.37 16.00 -10.04
N LEU A 24 1.25 15.85 -11.03
CA LEU A 24 1.10 14.91 -12.13
C LEU A 24 2.43 14.20 -12.35
N GLY A 25 2.41 12.87 -12.45
CA GLY A 25 3.56 12.05 -12.78
C GLY A 25 3.25 11.13 -13.94
N VAL A 26 4.18 11.01 -14.88
CA VAL A 26 4.15 10.07 -15.99
C VAL A 26 5.44 9.27 -15.96
N PHE A 27 5.35 7.96 -15.83
CA PHE A 27 6.48 7.06 -15.65
C PHE A 27 6.37 5.88 -16.60
N ASN A 28 7.49 5.20 -16.84
CA ASN A 28 7.46 3.87 -17.41
C ASN A 28 6.59 2.94 -16.54
N GLY A 29 5.68 2.21 -17.19
CA GLY A 29 4.62 1.44 -16.52
C GLY A 29 5.06 0.16 -15.82
N ASN A 30 6.27 -0.33 -16.12
CA ASN A 30 6.86 -1.50 -15.49
C ASN A 30 8.37 -1.30 -15.28
N PRO A 31 8.84 -1.09 -14.04
CA PRO A 31 10.25 -0.84 -13.76
C PRO A 31 11.12 -2.12 -13.84
N ALA A 32 10.52 -3.29 -13.93
CA ALA A 32 11.19 -4.56 -14.21
C ALA A 32 10.90 -5.01 -15.66
N ALA A 33 11.53 -6.11 -16.11
CA ALA A 33 11.11 -6.79 -17.35
C ALA A 33 9.61 -7.17 -17.27
N ASN A 34 9.02 -7.67 -18.35
CA ASN A 34 7.80 -8.47 -18.18
C ASN A 34 8.08 -9.71 -17.32
N ALA A 35 7.10 -10.11 -16.52
CA ALA A 35 7.20 -11.37 -15.81
C ALA A 35 6.90 -12.48 -16.82
N ASN A 36 7.75 -13.49 -16.91
CA ASN A 36 7.34 -14.76 -17.50
C ASN A 36 6.34 -15.42 -16.54
N PHE A 37 5.54 -16.35 -17.04
CA PHE A 37 4.76 -17.24 -16.17
C PHE A 37 5.62 -18.49 -15.86
N PRO A 38 5.81 -18.88 -14.58
CA PRO A 38 5.27 -18.24 -13.37
C PRO A 38 5.96 -16.91 -13.02
N PRO A 39 5.26 -15.95 -12.38
CA PRO A 39 5.83 -14.66 -12.02
C PRO A 39 7.10 -14.82 -11.20
N SER A 40 8.18 -14.13 -11.59
CA SER A 40 9.44 -14.13 -10.87
C SER A 40 9.71 -12.79 -10.19
N ASP A 41 10.51 -12.82 -9.12
CA ASP A 41 10.94 -11.64 -8.37
C ASP A 41 11.40 -10.52 -9.33
N PRO A 42 10.79 -9.31 -9.27
CA PRO A 42 11.22 -8.17 -10.04
C PRO A 42 12.70 -7.81 -9.87
N GLN A 43 13.31 -8.08 -8.71
CA GLN A 43 14.74 -7.84 -8.47
C GLN A 43 15.62 -8.74 -9.33
N LEU A 44 15.25 -10.01 -9.51
CA LEU A 44 15.97 -10.93 -10.40
C LEU A 44 15.85 -10.52 -11.88
N ARG A 45 14.78 -9.81 -12.25
CA ARG A 45 14.53 -9.33 -13.62
C ARG A 45 15.16 -7.97 -13.92
N ASN A 46 15.62 -7.25 -12.89
CA ASN A 46 16.41 -6.03 -13.00
C ASN A 46 17.52 -6.00 -11.92
N PRO A 47 18.48 -6.93 -11.98
CA PRO A 47 19.42 -7.16 -10.87
C PRO A 47 20.39 -5.99 -10.64
N SER A 48 20.68 -5.21 -11.68
CA SER A 48 21.55 -4.03 -11.58
C SER A 48 20.80 -2.75 -11.22
N GLY A 49 19.47 -2.74 -11.29
CA GLY A 49 18.66 -1.51 -11.16
C GLY A 49 18.88 -0.46 -12.26
N ALA A 50 19.86 -0.65 -13.14
CA ALA A 50 20.28 0.32 -14.16
C ALA A 50 19.54 0.17 -15.50
N ASN A 51 18.63 -0.81 -15.62
CA ASN A 51 17.92 -1.03 -16.87
C ASN A 51 16.89 0.08 -17.14
N ILE A 52 17.14 0.84 -18.21
CA ILE A 52 16.21 1.85 -18.74
C ILE A 52 15.31 1.17 -19.78
N ARG A 53 14.01 1.13 -19.53
CA ARG A 53 13.01 0.49 -20.40
C ARG A 53 11.78 1.37 -20.54
N PHE A 54 11.06 1.19 -21.65
CA PHE A 54 9.80 1.85 -21.93
C PHE A 54 8.75 0.79 -22.25
N GLN A 55 7.96 0.45 -21.24
CA GLN A 55 6.95 -0.59 -21.30
C GLN A 55 5.67 -0.15 -20.61
N GLY A 56 4.72 0.25 -21.46
CA GLY A 56 3.50 0.92 -21.02
C GLY A 56 3.79 2.22 -20.27
N THR A 57 2.72 2.83 -19.80
CA THR A 57 2.75 4.14 -19.16
C THR A 57 1.99 4.08 -17.86
N PHE A 58 2.64 4.48 -16.77
CA PHE A 58 1.99 4.73 -15.50
C PHE A 58 1.81 6.23 -15.32
N VAL A 59 0.56 6.67 -15.17
CA VAL A 59 0.19 8.06 -14.92
C VAL A 59 -0.41 8.15 -13.53
N ILE A 60 -0.01 9.13 -12.73
CA ILE A 60 -0.59 9.40 -11.41
C ILE A 60 -0.84 10.90 -11.26
N GLY A 61 -2.05 11.26 -10.88
CA GLY A 61 -2.44 12.63 -10.57
C GLY A 61 -2.88 12.74 -9.11
N GLU A 62 -2.61 13.87 -8.49
CA GLU A 62 -3.05 14.17 -7.12
C GLU A 62 -3.35 15.66 -6.96
N VAL A 63 -4.45 15.97 -6.29
CA VAL A 63 -4.75 17.30 -5.76
C VAL A 63 -4.59 17.24 -4.26
N GLN A 64 -3.83 18.18 -3.71
CA GLN A 64 -3.66 18.36 -2.27
C GLN A 64 -4.23 19.72 -1.87
N TYR A 65 -4.96 19.73 -0.76
CA TYR A 65 -5.50 20.93 -0.13
C TYR A 65 -5.07 20.98 1.34
N ALA A 66 -4.35 22.03 1.71
CA ALA A 66 -3.72 22.17 3.01
C ALA A 66 -4.24 23.39 3.75
N LEU A 67 -4.72 23.17 4.98
CA LEU A 67 -5.27 24.18 5.87
C LEU A 67 -4.28 24.47 7.00
N ASN A 68 -4.24 25.73 7.44
CA ASN A 68 -3.49 26.18 8.62
C ASN A 68 -2.00 25.79 8.61
N GLN A 69 -1.34 25.87 7.45
CA GLN A 69 0.07 25.49 7.28
C GLN A 69 1.06 26.60 7.67
N GLY A 70 0.60 27.85 7.73
CA GLY A 70 1.47 29.00 7.97
C GLY A 70 1.80 29.22 9.44
N GLU A 71 2.96 29.83 9.70
CA GLU A 71 3.32 30.34 11.02
C GLU A 71 2.25 31.34 11.51
N GLY A 72 1.73 31.11 12.72
CA GLY A 72 0.66 31.95 13.30
C GLY A 72 -0.78 31.59 12.89
N ALA A 73 -0.98 30.51 12.12
CA ALA A 73 -2.32 30.01 11.85
C ALA A 73 -3.05 29.64 13.16
N LYS A 74 -4.27 30.15 13.34
CA LYS A 74 -5.06 29.93 14.57
C LYS A 74 -5.63 28.51 14.67
N GLY A 75 -5.80 27.82 13.54
CA GLY A 75 -6.33 26.46 13.48
C GLY A 75 -5.23 25.40 13.47
N LEU A 76 -5.63 24.14 13.71
CA LEU A 76 -4.72 23.01 13.61
C LEU A 76 -4.46 22.65 12.13
N PRO A 77 -3.21 22.31 11.74
CA PRO A 77 -2.89 21.91 10.37
C PRO A 77 -3.65 20.67 9.93
N ALA A 78 -4.17 20.71 8.71
CA ALA A 78 -4.76 19.55 8.05
C ALA A 78 -4.38 19.52 6.57
N THR A 79 -4.19 18.35 6.00
CA THR A 79 -3.97 18.14 4.57
C THR A 79 -4.91 17.07 4.06
N PHE A 80 -5.63 17.39 2.99
CA PHE A 80 -6.49 16.47 2.26
C PHE A 80 -5.85 16.21 0.90
N ARG A 81 -5.75 14.94 0.49
CA ARG A 81 -5.24 14.54 -0.82
C ARG A 81 -6.26 13.65 -1.49
N LEU A 82 -6.51 13.90 -2.76
CA LEU A 82 -7.32 13.05 -3.63
C LEU A 82 -6.53 12.80 -4.90
N GLY A 83 -6.35 11.54 -5.25
CA GLY A 83 -5.57 11.18 -6.42
C GLY A 83 -6.11 9.96 -7.13
N ALA A 84 -5.56 9.74 -8.31
CA ALA A 84 -5.84 8.58 -9.12
C ALA A 84 -4.60 8.19 -9.89
N TRP A 85 -4.47 6.91 -10.19
CA TRP A 85 -3.45 6.42 -11.11
C TRP A 85 -4.07 5.57 -12.20
N TYR A 86 -3.33 5.47 -13.30
CA TYR A 86 -3.64 4.67 -14.47
C TYR A 86 -2.38 3.98 -14.96
N ASN A 87 -2.45 2.70 -15.32
CA ASN A 87 -1.38 1.95 -15.95
C ASN A 87 -1.86 1.42 -17.30
N SER A 88 -1.13 1.65 -18.38
CA SER A 88 -1.52 1.24 -19.73
C SER A 88 -1.13 -0.20 -20.08
N ASN A 89 -0.40 -0.90 -19.21
CA ASN A 89 0.02 -2.28 -19.46
C ASN A 89 -1.17 -3.26 -19.50
N SER A 90 -0.89 -4.47 -19.96
CA SER A 90 -1.85 -5.59 -19.89
C SER A 90 -1.58 -6.40 -18.64
N PHE A 91 -2.64 -6.74 -17.93
CA PHE A 91 -2.61 -7.47 -16.67
C PHE A 91 -3.30 -8.82 -16.87
N THR A 92 -2.61 -9.88 -16.51
CA THR A 92 -3.14 -11.24 -16.56
C THR A 92 -4.25 -11.37 -15.53
N ASN A 93 -5.42 -11.84 -15.96
CA ASN A 93 -6.44 -12.30 -15.05
C ASN A 93 -5.91 -13.56 -14.35
N GLN A 94 -5.70 -13.46 -13.04
CA GLN A 94 -5.09 -14.54 -12.26
C GLN A 94 -6.02 -15.74 -12.08
N PHE A 95 -7.31 -15.62 -12.41
CA PHE A 95 -8.32 -16.65 -12.09
C PHE A 95 -9.18 -17.10 -13.28
N PHE A 96 -9.39 -16.28 -14.31
CA PHE A 96 -10.19 -16.66 -15.49
C PHE A 96 -9.40 -16.63 -16.78
N ALA A 97 -9.62 -17.64 -17.59
CA ALA A 97 -9.06 -17.77 -18.91
C ALA A 97 -9.92 -17.20 -20.03
N THR A 98 -9.32 -17.16 -21.21
CA THR A 98 -9.98 -16.74 -22.46
C THR A 98 -11.18 -17.66 -22.70
N GLY A 99 -12.39 -17.11 -22.61
CA GLY A 99 -13.64 -17.89 -22.70
C GLY A 99 -14.51 -17.87 -21.44
N GLY A 100 -14.05 -17.28 -20.32
CA GLY A 100 -14.85 -17.15 -19.10
C GLY A 100 -14.79 -18.36 -18.16
N GLU A 101 -14.03 -19.38 -18.53
CA GLU A 101 -13.72 -20.54 -17.68
C GLU A 101 -12.65 -20.18 -16.63
N THR A 102 -12.70 -20.81 -15.46
CA THR A 102 -11.66 -20.70 -14.44
C THR A 102 -10.35 -21.25 -15.02
N ALA A 103 -9.24 -20.52 -14.90
CA ALA A 103 -7.94 -20.85 -15.48
C ALA A 103 -7.28 -22.12 -14.88
N ALA A 104 -8.00 -22.86 -14.04
CA ALA A 104 -7.51 -23.99 -13.28
C ALA A 104 -8.49 -25.17 -13.26
N VAL A 105 -9.15 -25.43 -14.40
CA VAL A 105 -9.74 -26.76 -14.66
C VAL A 105 -8.57 -27.77 -14.79
N PRO A 106 -8.45 -28.79 -13.91
CA PRO A 106 -7.39 -29.77 -14.02
C PRO A 106 -7.44 -30.48 -15.39
N GLY A 107 -6.34 -30.45 -16.13
CA GLY A 107 -6.22 -31.09 -17.45
C GLY A 107 -6.52 -30.19 -18.65
N VAL A 108 -6.90 -28.92 -18.45
CA VAL A 108 -7.10 -27.95 -19.55
C VAL A 108 -6.12 -26.77 -19.39
N ILE A 109 -5.22 -26.59 -20.36
CA ILE A 109 -4.39 -25.38 -20.43
C ILE A 109 -5.25 -24.27 -21.01
N LEU A 110 -5.79 -23.42 -20.15
CA LEU A 110 -6.53 -22.25 -20.58
C LEU A 110 -5.65 -21.00 -20.47
N LEU A 111 -5.50 -20.25 -21.56
CA LEU A 111 -4.73 -19.00 -21.55
C LEU A 111 -5.47 -17.95 -20.72
N PRO A 112 -4.88 -17.41 -19.63
CA PRO A 112 -5.54 -16.43 -18.79
C PRO A 112 -5.96 -15.22 -19.62
N SER A 113 -7.19 -14.75 -19.40
CA SER A 113 -7.70 -13.56 -20.08
C SER A 113 -6.83 -12.35 -19.71
N GLN A 114 -6.58 -11.44 -20.65
CA GLN A 114 -5.78 -10.24 -20.37
C GLN A 114 -6.70 -9.02 -20.26
N PHE A 115 -6.60 -8.31 -19.14
CA PHE A 115 -7.19 -6.98 -19.03
C PHE A 115 -6.20 -5.94 -19.47
N ARG A 116 -6.58 -5.19 -20.50
CA ARG A 116 -5.85 -3.99 -20.87
C ARG A 116 -6.17 -2.92 -19.85
N ARG A 117 -5.11 -2.29 -19.35
CA ARG A 117 -5.15 -1.11 -18.49
C ARG A 117 -5.66 -1.42 -17.08
N ASP A 118 -5.15 -0.65 -16.15
CA ASP A 118 -5.59 -0.67 -14.77
C ASP A 118 -5.60 0.74 -14.20
N TRP A 119 -6.36 0.94 -13.14
CA TRP A 119 -6.48 2.24 -12.50
C TRP A 119 -6.91 2.08 -11.04
N SER A 120 -6.73 3.16 -10.28
CA SER A 120 -7.27 3.24 -8.93
C SER A 120 -7.45 4.69 -8.54
N VAL A 121 -8.33 4.91 -7.57
CA VAL A 121 -8.50 6.18 -6.88
C VAL A 121 -8.09 6.02 -5.43
N TYR A 122 -7.53 7.07 -4.85
CA TYR A 122 -7.15 7.08 -3.44
C TYR A 122 -7.39 8.44 -2.82
N ALA A 123 -7.57 8.45 -1.50
CA ALA A 123 -7.67 9.64 -0.70
C ALA A 123 -6.78 9.51 0.54
N VAL A 124 -6.24 10.64 1.00
CA VAL A 124 -5.45 10.74 2.23
C VAL A 124 -5.91 11.94 3.02
N VAL A 125 -6.03 11.78 4.32
CA VAL A 125 -6.26 12.86 5.28
C VAL A 125 -5.19 12.78 6.33
N ASP A 126 -4.48 13.88 6.58
CA ASP A 126 -3.61 14.09 7.73
C ASP A 126 -4.16 15.28 8.52
N GLN A 127 -4.37 15.13 9.82
CA GLN A 127 -4.89 16.19 10.65
C GLN A 127 -4.24 16.20 12.02
N LEU A 128 -3.72 17.35 12.43
CA LEU A 128 -3.42 17.58 13.85
C LEU A 128 -4.74 17.81 14.59
N VAL A 129 -5.00 17.02 15.64
CA VAL A 129 -6.26 17.07 16.42
C VAL A 129 -6.06 17.67 17.79
N TRP A 130 -4.83 17.71 18.28
CA TRP A 130 -4.49 18.37 19.53
C TRP A 130 -3.06 18.91 19.49
N ARG A 131 -2.84 20.07 20.12
CA ARG A 131 -1.52 20.68 20.29
C ARG A 131 -1.41 21.26 21.71
N PRO A 132 -0.31 20.99 22.45
CA PRO A 132 -0.10 21.62 23.74
C PRO A 132 0.09 23.14 23.60
N PRO A 133 -0.31 23.94 24.61
CA PRO A 133 -0.02 25.37 24.63
C PRO A 133 1.49 25.65 24.55
N GLY A 134 1.90 26.58 23.69
CA GLY A 134 3.32 26.94 23.50
C GLY A 134 4.17 25.88 22.78
N ALA A 135 3.56 24.81 22.27
CA ALA A 135 4.27 23.76 21.55
C ALA A 135 4.76 24.21 20.18
N LYS A 136 5.82 23.60 19.69
CA LYS A 136 6.41 23.92 18.39
C LYS A 136 5.59 23.33 17.25
N GLU A 137 5.88 23.77 16.03
CA GLU A 137 5.31 23.15 14.85
C GLU A 137 5.65 21.65 14.80
N GLY A 138 4.64 20.83 14.48
CA GLY A 138 4.76 19.38 14.47
C GLY A 138 4.59 18.68 15.83
N ASP A 139 4.44 19.41 16.93
CA ASP A 139 4.10 18.84 18.23
C ASP A 139 2.59 18.62 18.38
N GLY A 140 2.23 17.60 19.17
CA GLY A 140 0.85 17.27 19.51
C GLY A 140 0.42 15.88 19.05
N MET A 141 -0.89 15.73 18.87
CA MET A 141 -1.52 14.49 18.44
C MET A 141 -2.08 14.66 17.03
N GLY A 142 -1.59 13.84 16.11
CA GLY A 142 -2.06 13.76 14.73
C GLY A 142 -2.87 12.50 14.49
N VAL A 143 -3.85 12.58 13.60
CA VAL A 143 -4.56 11.44 13.03
C VAL A 143 -4.34 11.42 11.53
N PHE A 144 -4.31 10.23 10.96
CA PHE A 144 -4.30 10.06 9.52
C PHE A 144 -5.25 8.96 9.09
N LEU A 145 -5.72 9.07 7.85
CA LEU A 145 -6.52 8.06 7.18
C LEU A 145 -6.16 8.03 5.70
N ARG A 146 -5.91 6.84 5.17
CA ARG A 146 -5.68 6.59 3.75
C ARG A 146 -6.69 5.55 3.29
N ALA A 147 -7.25 5.76 2.11
CA ALA A 147 -8.16 4.82 1.48
C ALA A 147 -7.85 4.71 0.00
N MET A 148 -7.99 3.51 -0.56
CA MET A 148 -7.75 3.23 -1.97
C MET A 148 -8.80 2.23 -2.48
N GLY A 149 -9.23 2.42 -3.73
CA GLY A 149 -10.10 1.48 -4.45
C GLY A 149 -9.61 1.19 -5.86
N ALA A 150 -9.70 -0.07 -6.29
CA ALA A 150 -9.29 -0.52 -7.62
C ALA A 150 -10.30 -1.53 -8.22
N PRO A 151 -10.36 -1.69 -9.56
CA PRO A 151 -11.29 -2.60 -10.22
C PRO A 151 -11.08 -4.07 -9.83
N ALA A 152 -12.17 -4.73 -9.42
CA ALA A 152 -12.15 -6.11 -8.95
C ALA A 152 -11.86 -7.17 -10.00
N ASN A 153 -12.06 -6.87 -11.28
CA ASN A 153 -11.84 -7.86 -12.34
C ASN A 153 -10.37 -8.06 -12.72
N ARG A 154 -9.45 -7.22 -12.24
CA ARG A 154 -8.01 -7.29 -12.59
C ARG A 154 -7.06 -7.13 -11.41
N ASN A 155 -7.56 -6.68 -10.25
CA ASN A 155 -6.79 -6.55 -9.03
C ASN A 155 -7.24 -7.57 -8.00
N GLN A 156 -6.29 -8.28 -7.39
CA GLN A 156 -6.56 -9.17 -6.26
C GLN A 156 -6.97 -8.37 -5.03
N VAL A 157 -6.29 -7.24 -4.76
CA VAL A 157 -6.66 -6.28 -3.71
C VAL A 157 -7.47 -5.15 -4.32
N VAL A 158 -8.70 -4.95 -3.84
CA VAL A 158 -9.66 -4.00 -4.45
C VAL A 158 -9.98 -2.82 -3.58
N ALA A 159 -9.78 -2.97 -2.28
CA ALA A 159 -9.97 -1.90 -1.33
C ALA A 159 -8.92 -2.03 -0.24
N PHE A 160 -8.41 -0.89 0.18
CA PHE A 160 -7.45 -0.77 1.26
C PHE A 160 -7.78 0.47 2.05
N VAL A 161 -7.79 0.35 3.38
CA VAL A 161 -7.96 1.45 4.30
C VAL A 161 -6.96 1.30 5.43
N ASP A 162 -6.19 2.32 5.71
CA ASP A 162 -5.34 2.36 6.89
C ASP A 162 -5.44 3.73 7.55
N GLY A 163 -5.20 3.76 8.84
CA GLY A 163 -5.24 5.00 9.60
C GLY A 163 -4.65 4.81 10.97
N GLY A 164 -4.49 5.91 11.68
CA GLY A 164 -3.91 5.85 13.01
C GLY A 164 -3.84 7.19 13.69
N VAL A 165 -3.38 7.13 14.92
CA VAL A 165 -3.07 8.27 15.77
C VAL A 165 -1.60 8.23 16.13
N THR A 166 -0.95 9.40 16.13
CA THR A 166 0.42 9.56 16.58
C THR A 166 0.48 10.71 17.59
N LEU A 167 1.15 10.49 18.71
CA LEU A 167 1.44 11.49 19.72
C LEU A 167 2.94 11.74 19.77
N LYS A 168 3.34 13.00 19.61
CA LYS A 168 4.73 13.43 19.78
C LYS A 168 5.00 13.85 21.22
N GLY A 169 6.20 13.55 21.71
CA GLY A 169 6.65 13.94 23.05
C GLY A 169 6.06 13.14 24.22
N PRO A 170 5.73 11.83 24.09
CA PRO A 170 5.16 11.07 25.20
C PRO A 170 6.15 11.06 26.39
N PHE A 171 5.60 11.06 27.61
CA PHE A 171 6.39 10.99 28.87
C PHE A 171 7.43 12.11 29.05
N GLY A 172 7.24 13.26 28.41
CA GLY A 172 8.18 14.39 28.45
C GLY A 172 9.41 14.22 27.54
N ARG A 173 9.45 13.18 26.71
CA ARG A 173 10.55 12.92 25.78
C ARG A 173 10.25 13.58 24.43
N ALA A 174 10.56 14.87 24.30
CA ALA A 174 10.19 15.69 23.14
C ALA A 174 10.67 15.16 21.77
N GLY A 175 11.73 14.34 21.74
CA GLY A 175 12.22 13.68 20.53
C GLY A 175 11.49 12.39 20.15
N ASP A 176 10.67 11.86 21.05
CA ASP A 176 10.02 10.55 20.87
C ASP A 176 8.61 10.69 20.30
N SER A 177 8.07 9.61 19.77
CA SER A 177 6.67 9.54 19.30
C SER A 177 6.08 8.16 19.56
N VAL A 178 4.78 8.10 19.88
CA VAL A 178 4.02 6.84 19.99
C VAL A 178 2.89 6.85 18.97
N GLY A 179 2.68 5.71 18.32
CA GLY A 179 1.66 5.56 17.29
C GLY A 179 0.82 4.31 17.49
N LEU A 180 -0.49 4.43 17.28
CA LEU A 180 -1.41 3.30 17.15
C LEU A 180 -2.08 3.40 15.78
N GLY A 181 -1.92 2.38 14.96
CA GLY A 181 -2.47 2.30 13.62
C GLY A 181 -3.27 1.03 13.38
N PHE A 182 -4.05 1.06 12.32
CA PHE A 182 -4.70 -0.11 11.75
C PHE A 182 -4.56 -0.09 10.23
N GLY A 183 -4.62 -1.26 9.62
CA GLY A 183 -4.74 -1.45 8.18
C GLY A 183 -5.78 -2.52 7.89
N TRP A 184 -6.54 -2.34 6.83
CA TRP A 184 -7.52 -3.30 6.34
C TRP A 184 -7.40 -3.43 4.83
N THR A 185 -7.29 -4.66 4.35
CA THR A 185 -7.10 -4.99 2.94
C THR A 185 -8.16 -5.99 2.52
N ARG A 186 -8.90 -5.71 1.44
CA ARG A 186 -9.94 -6.59 0.91
C ARG A 186 -9.54 -7.24 -0.40
N ILE A 187 -9.71 -8.56 -0.43
CA ILE A 187 -9.57 -9.38 -1.63
C ILE A 187 -10.82 -9.26 -2.52
N SER A 188 -10.59 -9.26 -3.83
CA SER A 188 -11.61 -9.07 -4.85
C SER A 188 -12.66 -10.19 -4.82
N GLY A 189 -13.93 -9.84 -5.05
CA GLY A 189 -14.98 -10.86 -5.19
C GLY A 189 -14.75 -11.80 -6.38
N VAL A 190 -14.01 -11.35 -7.40
CA VAL A 190 -13.66 -12.14 -8.58
C VAL A 190 -12.63 -13.22 -8.23
N THR A 191 -11.64 -12.88 -7.40
CA THR A 191 -10.69 -13.83 -6.79
C THR A 191 -11.44 -14.86 -5.95
N VAL A 192 -12.29 -14.41 -5.03
CA VAL A 192 -13.08 -15.28 -4.15
C VAL A 192 -13.96 -16.24 -4.94
N ALA A 193 -14.64 -15.76 -5.99
CA ALA A 193 -15.46 -16.60 -6.85
C ALA A 193 -14.63 -17.65 -7.62
N GLY A 194 -13.43 -17.27 -8.09
CA GLY A 194 -12.50 -18.20 -8.73
C GLY A 194 -12.01 -19.30 -7.80
N GLU A 195 -11.66 -18.94 -6.56
CA GLU A 195 -11.27 -19.89 -5.51
C GLU A 195 -12.42 -20.83 -5.13
N GLN A 196 -13.65 -20.32 -5.01
CA GLN A 196 -14.84 -21.13 -4.77
C GLN A 196 -15.10 -22.14 -5.90
N ALA A 197 -14.94 -21.72 -7.16
CA ALA A 197 -15.07 -22.62 -8.30
C ALA A 197 -13.98 -23.71 -8.30
N LEU A 198 -12.76 -23.38 -7.88
CA LEU A 198 -11.68 -24.35 -7.72
C LEU A 198 -11.99 -25.38 -6.64
N VAL A 199 -12.47 -24.93 -5.48
CA VAL A 199 -12.88 -25.82 -4.38
C VAL A 199 -14.05 -26.71 -4.81
N ALA A 200 -15.03 -26.18 -5.56
CA ALA A 200 -16.11 -26.97 -6.13
C ALA A 200 -15.62 -28.03 -7.13
N GLY A 201 -14.53 -27.75 -7.84
CA GLY A 201 -13.81 -28.70 -8.72
C GLY A 201 -12.87 -29.66 -8.00
N GLY A 202 -12.84 -29.66 -6.66
CA GLY A 202 -12.04 -30.57 -5.83
C GLY A 202 -10.62 -30.07 -5.48
N ALA A 203 -10.25 -28.84 -5.87
CA ALA A 203 -8.97 -28.27 -5.50
C ALA A 203 -8.91 -27.92 -4.00
N GLN A 204 -7.75 -28.13 -3.39
CA GLN A 204 -7.48 -27.79 -1.98
C GLN A 204 -6.78 -26.43 -1.89
N VAL A 205 -7.52 -25.37 -2.20
CA VAL A 205 -7.05 -23.97 -2.15
C VAL A 205 -7.81 -23.18 -1.09
N PRO A 206 -7.20 -22.17 -0.45
CA PRO A 206 -7.92 -21.36 0.51
C PRO A 206 -8.87 -20.41 -0.23
N ILE A 207 -9.97 -20.05 0.42
CA ILE A 207 -10.82 -18.96 -0.05
C ILE A 207 -10.40 -17.71 0.73
N GLN A 208 -9.73 -16.79 0.05
CA GLN A 208 -9.23 -15.56 0.66
C GLN A 208 -10.39 -14.59 0.94
N SER A 209 -10.17 -13.63 1.85
CA SER A 209 -11.20 -12.64 2.20
C SER A 209 -10.64 -11.25 2.49
N ALA A 210 -10.36 -10.92 3.74
CA ALA A 210 -9.75 -9.65 4.12
C ALA A 210 -8.68 -9.88 5.18
N GLU A 211 -7.65 -9.04 5.17
CA GLU A 211 -6.63 -8.97 6.21
C GLU A 211 -6.83 -7.69 7.01
N THR A 212 -6.69 -7.77 8.34
CA THR A 212 -6.64 -6.60 9.20
C THR A 212 -5.35 -6.63 10.01
N VAL A 213 -4.66 -5.51 10.10
CA VAL A 213 -3.47 -5.33 10.93
C VAL A 213 -3.76 -4.24 11.96
N ILE A 214 -3.33 -4.43 13.20
CA ILE A 214 -3.23 -3.37 14.20
C ILE A 214 -1.76 -3.25 14.58
N GLU A 215 -1.24 -2.03 14.62
CA GLU A 215 0.17 -1.75 14.95
C GLU A 215 0.26 -0.75 16.11
N LEU A 216 1.03 -1.10 17.14
CA LEU A 216 1.48 -0.18 18.18
C LEU A 216 2.99 0.00 18.04
N THR A 217 3.45 1.24 17.93
CA THR A 217 4.86 1.55 17.76
C THR A 217 5.29 2.68 18.70
N TYR A 218 6.54 2.62 19.13
CA TYR A 218 7.18 3.72 19.87
C TYR A 218 8.52 4.07 19.22
N GLN A 219 8.69 5.30 18.74
CA GLN A 219 9.96 5.80 18.23
C GLN A 219 10.70 6.53 19.34
N ALA A 220 11.83 5.98 19.76
CA ALA A 220 12.76 6.57 20.71
C ALA A 220 13.93 7.24 19.97
N GLN A 221 14.07 8.56 20.10
CA GLN A 221 15.24 9.27 19.59
C GLN A 221 16.36 9.15 20.63
N LEU A 222 17.30 8.23 20.40
CA LEU A 222 18.39 7.95 21.34
C LEU A 222 19.53 8.97 21.24
N ALA A 223 19.83 9.41 20.02
CA ALA A 223 20.77 10.49 19.70
C ALA A 223 20.31 11.19 18.42
N PRO A 224 20.76 12.41 18.07
CA PRO A 224 20.34 13.10 16.84
C PRO A 224 20.52 12.31 15.54
N TRP A 225 21.42 11.33 15.54
CA TRP A 225 21.76 10.45 14.41
C TRP A 225 21.23 9.01 14.58
N TRP A 226 20.51 8.70 15.67
CA TRP A 226 20.05 7.35 15.98
C TRP A 226 18.63 7.31 16.55
N LEU A 227 17.76 6.58 15.85
CA LEU A 227 16.39 6.29 16.22
C LEU A 227 16.21 4.79 16.41
N LEU A 228 15.54 4.40 17.50
CA LEU A 228 15.14 3.03 17.79
C LEU A 228 13.61 2.96 17.88
N GLN A 229 13.01 1.98 17.21
CA GLN A 229 11.56 1.86 17.10
C GLN A 229 11.14 0.40 17.33
N PRO A 230 10.85 0.00 18.58
CA PRO A 230 10.08 -1.21 18.82
C PRO A 230 8.67 -1.08 18.25
N ASP A 231 8.18 -2.15 17.65
CA ASP A 231 6.83 -2.27 17.12
C ASP A 231 6.18 -3.59 17.52
N PHE A 232 4.88 -3.54 17.74
CA PHE A 232 4.03 -4.70 17.94
C PHE A 232 2.91 -4.67 16.92
N GLN A 233 2.71 -5.77 16.21
CA GLN A 233 1.64 -5.92 15.23
C GLN A 233 0.81 -7.14 15.56
N TYR A 234 -0.50 -7.00 15.44
CA TYR A 234 -1.42 -8.13 15.44
C TYR A 234 -2.13 -8.21 14.10
N VAL A 235 -1.90 -9.31 13.38
CA VAL A 235 -2.41 -9.56 12.04
C VAL A 235 -3.55 -10.57 12.13
N PHE A 236 -4.75 -10.14 11.78
CA PHE A 236 -5.90 -11.00 11.61
C PHE A 236 -5.96 -11.49 10.18
N ASN A 237 -6.12 -12.81 10.03
CA ASN A 237 -6.27 -13.48 8.74
C ASN A 237 -5.16 -13.12 7.72
N PRO A 238 -3.88 -13.44 8.01
CA PRO A 238 -2.75 -13.09 7.15
C PRO A 238 -2.95 -13.51 5.69
N GLY A 239 -2.59 -12.63 4.77
CA GLY A 239 -2.82 -12.72 3.33
C GLY A 239 -4.29 -12.87 2.93
N GLY A 240 -5.23 -12.48 3.81
CA GLY A 240 -6.65 -12.76 3.63
C GLY A 240 -7.02 -14.23 3.88
N GLY A 241 -6.15 -15.02 4.51
CA GLY A 241 -6.38 -16.44 4.81
C GLY A 241 -5.55 -17.37 3.93
N ILE A 242 -4.30 -17.00 3.64
CA ILE A 242 -3.41 -17.85 2.82
C ILE A 242 -3.16 -19.21 3.47
N LEU A 243 -2.86 -20.22 2.65
CA LEU A 243 -2.43 -21.52 3.15
C LEU A 243 -1.11 -21.38 3.91
N ASN A 244 -0.99 -22.10 5.01
CA ASN A 244 0.24 -22.24 5.74
C ASN A 244 1.24 -23.06 4.90
N PRO A 245 2.35 -22.46 4.43
CA PRO A 245 3.31 -23.15 3.58
C PRO A 245 4.06 -24.28 4.32
N ASN A 246 4.05 -24.25 5.66
CA ASN A 246 4.73 -25.21 6.52
C ASN A 246 3.75 -26.24 7.13
N GLY A 247 2.47 -26.20 6.76
CA GLY A 247 1.40 -26.99 7.38
C GLY A 247 0.54 -27.77 6.39
N SER A 248 -0.28 -28.68 6.93
CA SER A 248 -1.14 -29.61 6.17
C SER A 248 -2.48 -28.98 5.74
N GLY A 249 -2.45 -28.09 4.74
CA GLY A 249 -3.68 -27.62 4.07
C GLY A 249 -4.57 -26.70 4.91
N ARG A 250 -4.07 -26.16 6.02
CA ARG A 250 -4.77 -25.16 6.84
C ARG A 250 -4.32 -23.75 6.48
N VAL A 251 -5.21 -22.78 6.67
CA VAL A 251 -4.88 -21.37 6.55
C VAL A 251 -3.98 -20.91 7.70
N VAL A 252 -3.22 -19.84 7.49
CA VAL A 252 -2.44 -19.18 8.54
C VAL A 252 -3.40 -18.53 9.54
N GLY A 253 -3.25 -18.86 10.82
CA GLY A 253 -4.02 -18.24 11.90
C GLY A 253 -3.57 -16.80 12.17
N SER A 254 -4.34 -16.07 12.99
CA SER A 254 -3.93 -14.73 13.42
C SER A 254 -2.55 -14.77 14.10
N ALA A 255 -1.74 -13.73 13.85
CA ALA A 255 -0.35 -13.70 14.26
C ALA A 255 -0.05 -12.43 15.08
N ALA A 256 0.70 -12.63 16.16
CA ALA A 256 1.34 -11.55 16.91
C ALA A 256 2.80 -11.45 16.47
N VAL A 257 3.24 -10.25 16.10
CA VAL A 257 4.59 -9.97 15.61
C VAL A 257 5.21 -8.89 16.48
N PHE A 258 6.42 -9.15 16.96
CA PHE A 258 7.24 -8.16 17.65
C PHE A 258 8.42 -7.83 16.75
N GLY A 259 8.58 -6.54 16.46
CA GLY A 259 9.64 -6.02 15.61
C GLY A 259 10.47 -4.98 16.34
N LEU A 260 11.66 -4.75 15.80
CA LEU A 260 12.55 -3.69 16.20
C LEU A 260 13.19 -3.08 14.96
N ARG A 261 12.86 -1.82 14.69
CA ARG A 261 13.49 -1.03 13.64
C ARG A 261 14.52 -0.09 14.25
N THR A 262 15.64 0.10 13.56
CA THR A 262 16.63 1.12 13.90
C THR A 262 16.98 1.93 12.67
N VAL A 263 17.20 3.23 12.83
CA VAL A 263 17.69 4.12 11.77
C VAL A 263 18.93 4.83 12.30
N VAL A 264 20.03 4.71 11.57
CA VAL A 264 21.31 5.37 11.88
C VAL A 264 21.70 6.22 10.67
N THR A 265 21.98 7.50 10.89
CA THR A 265 22.44 8.43 9.86
C THR A 265 23.92 8.74 10.11
N PHE A 266 24.75 8.58 9.08
CA PHE A 266 26.21 8.77 9.14
C PHE A 266 26.63 10.05 8.42
#